data_AF-A0A5S9Q9Q7-F1
#
_entry.id   AF-A0A5S9Q9Q7-F1
#
_cell.length_a   1.000
_cell.length_b   1.000
_cell.length_c   1.000
_cell.angle_alpha   90.00
_cell.angle_beta   90.00
_cell.angle_gamma   90.00
#
_symmetry.space_group_name_H-M   'P 1'
#
loop_
_entity.id
_entity.type
_entity.pdbx_description
1 polymer ?
#
loop_
_entity_poly.entity_id
_entity_poly.type
_entity_poly.pdbx_seq_one_letter_code
_entity_poly.pdbx_strand_id
1 'polypeptide(L)' 'MAKCDLHNMLFSKQRKILVHLGEDFLLAMKQRGFTKKLLCERTDFDHKTVNKVFAGDPGITIGTYL' A
#
# COMPACT_ATOMS: atom_id res chain seq x y z
N MET A 1 -7.66 0.80 -25.53
CA MET A 1 -6.66 1.78 -25.06
C MET A 1 -6.11 1.30 -23.73
N ALA A 2 -5.02 0.53 -23.74
CA ALA A 2 -4.33 0.11 -22.53
C ALA A 2 -3.18 1.09 -22.32
N LYS A 3 -3.26 1.92 -21.28
CA LYS A 3 -2.11 2.71 -20.83
C LYS A 3 -1.12 1.68 -20.28
N CYS A 4 -0.11 1.34 -21.07
CA CYS A 4 1.02 0.55 -20.61
C CYS A 4 1.82 1.42 -19.65
N ASP A 5 1.39 1.48 -18.38
CA ASP A 5 2.19 2.03 -17.30
C ASP A 5 3.43 1.13 -17.16
N LEU A 6 4.56 1.59 -17.72
CA LEU A 6 5.84 0.90 -17.75
C LEU A 6 6.36 0.54 -16.33
N HIS A 7 5.86 1.21 -15.29
CA HIS A 7 6.10 0.89 -13.88
C HIS A 7 5.32 -0.32 -13.34
N ASN A 8 4.33 -0.84 -14.08
CA ASN A 8 3.41 -1.89 -13.61
C ASN A 8 3.85 -3.33 -13.96
N MET A 9 5.03 -3.48 -14.56
CA MET A 9 5.59 -4.79 -14.95
C MET A 9 6.41 -5.41 -13.81
N LEU A 10 5.83 -5.49 -12.60
CA LEU A 10 6.40 -6.32 -11.54
C LEU A 10 6.22 -7.80 -11.89
N PHE A 11 7.24 -8.61 -11.63
CA PHE A 11 7.12 -10.05 -11.71
C PHE A 11 6.03 -10.53 -10.75
N SER A 12 5.30 -11.57 -11.14
CA SER A 12 4.17 -12.12 -10.38
C SER A 12 4.52 -12.44 -8.92
N LYS A 13 5.78 -12.80 -8.63
CA LYS A 13 6.28 -12.99 -7.27
C LYS A 13 6.28 -11.70 -6.44
N GLN A 14 6.77 -10.59 -6.99
CA GLN A 14 6.85 -9.31 -6.27
C GLN A 14 5.46 -8.72 -6.03
N ARG A 15 4.54 -8.89 -6.98
CA ARG A 15 3.14 -8.51 -6.79
C ARG A 15 2.51 -9.24 -5.61
N LYS A 16 2.77 -10.54 -5.45
CA LYS A 16 2.28 -11.32 -4.30
C LYS A 16 2.85 -10.81 -2.97
N ILE A 17 4.14 -10.46 -2.95
CA ILE A 17 4.79 -9.90 -1.76
C ILE A 17 4.13 -8.56 -1.37
N LEU A 18 3.85 -7.70 -2.35
CA LEU A 18 3.24 -6.39 -2.09
C LEU A 18 1.81 -6.50 -1.55
N VAL A 19 1.04 -7.47 -2.04
CA VAL A 19 -0.30 -7.79 -1.51
C VAL A 19 -0.20 -8.28 -0.07
N HIS A 20 0.67 -9.26 0.22
CA HIS A 20 0.88 -9.74 1.59
C HIS A 20 1.36 -8.64 2.52
N LEU A 21 2.21 -7.74 2.04
CA LEU A 21 2.67 -6.59 2.82
C LEU A 21 1.48 -5.68 3.22
N GLY A 22 0.59 -5.37 2.28
CA GLY A 22 -0.62 -4.60 2.55
C GLY A 22 -1.56 -5.28 3.55
N GLU A 23 -1.71 -6.60 3.46
CA GLU A 23 -2.49 -7.42 4.40
C GLU A 23 -1.88 -7.41 5.81
N ASP A 24 -0.56 -7.54 5.91
CA ASP A 24 0.17 -7.52 7.18
C ASP A 24 0.11 -6.14 7.84
N PHE A 25 0.20 -5.06 7.06
CA PHE A 25 -0.02 -3.70 7.56
C PHE A 25 -1.43 -3.51 8.13
N LEU A 26 -2.45 -4.06 7.46
CA LEU A 26 -3.82 -4.00 7.95
C LEU A 26 -3.99 -4.81 9.24
N LEU A 27 -3.33 -5.96 9.34
CA LEU A 27 -3.30 -6.78 10.55
C LEU A 27 -2.60 -6.04 11.71
N ALA A 28 -1.42 -5.47 11.47
CA ALA A 28 -0.67 -4.70 12.45
C ALA A 28 -1.45 -3.45 12.93
N MET A 29 -2.15 -2.76 12.03
CA MET A 29 -3.04 -1.66 12.42
C MET A 29 -4.14 -2.12 13.37
N LYS A 30 -4.80 -3.24 13.06
CA LYS A 30 -5.87 -3.80 13.90
C LYS A 30 -5.32 -4.21 15.28
N GLN A 31 -4.14 -4.83 15.33
CA GLN A 31 -3.51 -5.22 16.59
C GLN A 31 -3.16 -4.01 17.47
N ARG A 32 -2.75 -2.89 16.87
CA ARG A 32 -2.41 -1.64 17.59
C ARG A 32 -3.63 -0.75 17.86
N GLY A 33 -4.82 -1.11 17.39
CA GLY A 33 -6.02 -0.29 17.52
C GLY A 33 -5.96 1.02 16.70
N PHE A 34 -5.13 1.08 15.66
CA PHE A 34 -5.02 2.26 14.82
C PHE A 34 -6.17 2.32 13.81
N THR A 35 -6.75 3.51 13.66
CA THR A 35 -7.73 3.81 12.62
C THR A 35 -7.03 4.39 11.40
N LYS A 36 -7.56 4.14 10.19
CA LYS A 36 -7.01 4.70 8.94
C LYS A 36 -6.84 6.23 8.99
N LYS A 37 -7.76 6.92 9.67
CA LYS A 37 -7.71 8.36 9.92
C LYS A 37 -6.46 8.76 10.73
N LEU A 38 -6.19 8.07 11.83
CA LEU A 38 -5.03 8.30 12.68
C LEU A 38 -3.71 8.02 11.92
N LEU A 39 -3.70 7.05 11.01
CA LEU A 39 -2.54 6.81 10.15
C LEU A 39 -2.31 8.00 9.22
N CYS A 40 -3.35 8.45 8.51
CA CYS A 40 -3.28 9.61 7.62
C CYS A 40 -2.80 10.87 8.38
N GLU A 41 -3.30 11.08 9.60
CA GLU A 41 -2.91 12.21 10.47
C GLU A 41 -1.45 12.14 10.95
N ARG A 42 -0.86 10.95 11.04
CA ARG A 42 0.53 10.77 11.51
C ARG A 42 1.56 10.78 10.39
N THR A 43 1.19 10.29 9.23
CA THR A 43 2.10 10.19 8.08
C THR A 43 1.89 11.30 7.06
N ASP A 44 0.91 12.19 7.27
CA ASP A 44 0.51 13.23 6.32
C ASP A 44 0.21 12.66 4.91
N PHE A 45 -0.30 11.43 4.87
CA PHE A 45 -0.65 10.76 3.62
C PHE A 45 -2.13 10.92 3.31
N ASP A 46 -2.43 11.17 2.03
CA ASP A 46 -3.80 11.20 1.56
C ASP A 46 -4.47 9.84 1.73
N HIS A 47 -5.76 9.86 2.05
CA HIS A 47 -6.57 8.67 2.30
C HIS A 47 -6.61 7.72 1.08
N LYS A 48 -6.43 8.24 -0.15
CA LYS A 48 -6.31 7.46 -1.38
C LYS A 48 -4.98 6.70 -1.45
N THR A 49 -3.89 7.34 -1.05
CA THR A 49 -2.56 6.72 -1.01
C THR A 49 -2.55 5.59 0.01
N VAL A 50 -3.09 5.83 1.20
CA VAL A 50 -3.19 4.81 2.25
C VAL A 50 -4.02 3.60 1.80
N ASN A 51 -5.15 3.81 1.11
CA ASN A 51 -5.93 2.71 0.55
C ASN A 51 -5.17 1.93 -0.54
N LYS A 52 -4.37 2.60 -1.37
CA LYS A 52 -3.52 1.94 -2.38
C LYS A 52 -2.38 1.15 -1.76
N VAL A 53 -1.82 1.62 -0.63
CA VAL A 53 -0.81 0.87 0.16
C VAL A 53 -1.40 -0.45 0.64
N PHE A 54 -2.60 -0.42 1.25
CA PHE A 54 -3.29 -1.63 1.70
C PHE A 54 -3.68 -2.56 0.56
N ALA A 55 -3.95 -2.03 -0.63
CA ALA A 55 -4.25 -2.82 -1.82
C ALA A 55 -2.99 -3.46 -2.45
N GLY A 56 -1.79 -3.11 -1.98
CA GLY A 56 -0.54 -3.59 -2.59
C GLY A 56 -0.35 -3.05 -4.00
N ASP A 57 -0.64 -1.76 -4.24
CA ASP A 57 -0.51 -1.14 -5.54
C ASP A 57 0.97 -0.86 -5.88
N PRO A 58 1.49 -1.40 -7.00
CA PRO A 58 2.89 -1.25 -7.38
C PRO A 58 3.25 0.16 -7.87
N GLY A 59 2.26 1.04 -8.08
CA GLY A 59 2.47 2.43 -8.44
C GLY A 59 2.87 3.32 -7.26
N ILE A 60 2.89 2.77 -6.04
CA ILE A 60 3.33 3.49 -4.83
C ILE A 60 4.82 3.27 -4.59
N THR A 61 5.51 4.36 -4.28
CA THR A 61 6.93 4.35 -3.91
C THR A 61 7.15 3.48 -2.68
N ILE A 62 8.18 2.64 -2.68
CA ILE A 62 8.54 1.78 -1.53
C ILE A 62 8.72 2.58 -0.24
N GLY A 63 9.18 3.83 -0.30
CA GLY A 63 9.30 4.70 0.87
C GLY A 63 7.97 5.06 1.54
N THR A 64 6.82 4.80 0.92
CA THR A 64 5.50 4.93 1.55
C THR A 64 5.11 3.68 2.36
N TYR A 65 5.78 2.56 2.12
CA TYR A 65 5.60 1.32 2.87
C TYR A 65 6.55 1.19 4.08
N LEU A 66 7.52 2.09 4.23
CA LEU A 66 8.49 2.11 5.34
C LEU A 66 8.15 3.24 6.31
#